data_AF-A0A2V7YPF7-F1
#
_entry.id   AF-A0A2V7YPF7-F1
#
_cell.length_a   1.000
_cell.length_b   1.000
_cell.length_c   1.000
_cell.angle_alpha   90.00
_cell.angle_beta   90.00
_cell.angle_gamma   90.00
#
_symmetry.space_group_name_H-M   'P 1'
#
loop_
_entity.id
_entity.type
_entity.pdbx_description
1 polymer ?
#
loop_
_entity_poly.entity_id
_entity_poly.type
_entity_poly.pdbx_seq_one_letter_code
_entity_poly.pdbx_strand_id
1 'polypeptide(L)' 'MKPGRATLYATFKIGEEELSAIRTATANGPIDRVCEVELTDAVGIAHARVTKTIYLRRISV' A
#
# COMPACT_ATOMS: atom_id res chain seq x y z
N MET A 1 -5.39 19.62 2.44
CA MET A 1 -4.14 19.04 2.98
C MET A 1 -3.54 20.04 3.96
N LYS A 2 -3.22 19.61 5.18
CA LYS A 2 -2.58 20.46 6.21
C LYS A 2 -1.07 20.20 6.17
N PRO A 3 -0.22 21.22 6.39
CA PRO A 3 1.22 21.02 6.42
C PRO A 3 1.59 20.06 7.56
N GLY A 4 2.28 18.97 7.22
CA GLY A 4 2.78 17.96 8.16
C GLY A 4 3.89 18.54 9.04
N ARG A 5 3.52 19.31 10.07
CA ARG A 5 4.45 19.85 11.07
C ARG A 5 4.81 18.84 12.16
N ALA A 6 4.17 17.67 12.13
CA ALA A 6 4.39 16.56 13.04
C ALA A 6 4.73 15.29 12.23
N THR A 7 5.29 14.28 12.90
CA THR A 7 5.55 12.97 12.30
C THR A 7 4.26 12.38 11.75
N LEU A 8 4.31 11.95 10.48
CA LEU A 8 3.22 11.25 9.82
C LEU A 8 3.53 9.76 9.69
N TYR A 9 2.46 8.96 9.70
CA TYR A 9 2.50 7.51 9.65
C TYR A 9 1.63 7.02 8.49
N ALA A 10 2.06 5.96 7.83
CA ALA A 10 1.23 5.20 6.89
C ALA A 10 1.18 3.75 7.35
N THR A 11 -0.01 3.15 7.26
CA THR A 11 -0.20 1.71 7.46
C THR A 11 -0.75 1.13 6.18
N PHE A 12 -0.07 0.12 5.65
CA PHE A 12 -0.56 -0.67 4.52
C PHE A 12 -1.05 -2.02 5.05
N LYS A 13 -2.31 -2.37 4.74
CA LYS A 13 -2.92 -3.64 5.13
C LYS A 13 -3.38 -4.35 3.87
N ILE A 14 -2.99 -5.61 3.71
CA ILE A 14 -3.48 -6.51 2.68
C ILE A 14 -4.42 -7.50 3.37
N GLY A 15 -5.70 -7.49 2.98
CA GLY A 15 -6.66 -8.49 3.45
C GLY A 15 -6.50 -9.83 2.75
N GLU A 16 -7.14 -10.88 3.26
CA GLU A 16 -7.07 -12.24 2.67
C GLU A 16 -7.57 -12.28 1.21
N GLU A 17 -8.66 -11.60 0.92
CA GLU A 17 -9.19 -11.51 -0.45
C GLU A 17 -8.20 -10.83 -1.40
N GLU A 18 -7.65 -9.70 -0.98
CA GLU A 18 -6.64 -8.98 -1.76
C GLU A 18 -5.37 -9.82 -1.94
N LEU A 19 -4.95 -10.54 -0.90
CA LEU A 19 -3.82 -11.45 -0.95
C LEU A 19 -4.06 -12.57 -1.96
N SER A 20 -5.25 -13.17 -1.97
CA SER A 20 -5.66 -14.19 -2.95
C SER A 20 -5.63 -13.63 -4.38
N ALA A 21 -6.13 -12.41 -4.58
CA ALA A 21 -6.09 -11.72 -5.87
C ALA A 21 -4.65 -11.45 -6.32
N ILE A 22 -3.76 -11.00 -5.42
CA ILE A 22 -2.33 -10.79 -5.72
C ILE A 22 -1.65 -12.11 -6.11
N ARG A 23 -1.94 -13.21 -5.40
CA ARG A 23 -1.40 -14.53 -5.73
C ARG A 23 -1.84 -15.01 -7.10
N THR A 24 -3.09 -14.76 -7.47
CA THR A 24 -3.64 -15.11 -8.79
C THR A 24 -3.01 -14.24 -9.88
N ALA A 25 -2.95 -12.93 -9.68
CA ALA A 25 -2.41 -11.98 -10.65
C ALA A 25 -0.92 -12.20 -10.93
N THR A 26 -0.17 -12.69 -9.94
CA THR A 26 1.26 -13.01 -10.06
C THR A 26 1.55 -14.44 -10.54
N ALA A 27 0.53 -15.23 -10.87
CA ALA A 27 0.70 -16.63 -11.28
C ALA A 27 1.53 -16.79 -12.57
N ASN A 28 1.43 -15.82 -13.48
CA ASN A 28 2.09 -15.86 -14.80
C ASN A 28 3.32 -14.95 -14.90
N GLY A 29 3.78 -14.40 -13.77
CA GLY A 29 4.90 -13.45 -13.74
C GLY A 29 4.70 -12.32 -12.74
N PRO A 30 5.69 -11.44 -12.60
CA PRO A 30 5.57 -10.28 -11.76
C PRO A 30 4.61 -9.25 -12.35
N ILE A 31 4.04 -8.41 -11.50
CA ILE A 31 3.16 -7.31 -11.88
C ILE A 31 3.57 -6.02 -11.17
N ASP A 32 3.22 -4.88 -11.76
CA ASP A 32 3.22 -3.60 -11.07
C ASP A 32 1.81 -3.29 -10.57
N ARG A 33 1.69 -2.98 -9.28
CA ARG A 33 0.43 -2.61 -8.64
C ARG A 33 0.50 -1.19 -8.11
N VAL A 34 -0.44 -0.35 -8.52
CA VAL A 34 -0.62 0.98 -7.93
C VAL A 34 -1.35 0.83 -6.61
N CYS A 35 -0.73 1.31 -5.54
CA CYS A 35 -1.25 1.32 -4.18
C CYS A 35 -1.40 2.75 -3.70
N GLU A 36 -2.46 3.01 -2.97
CA GLU A 36 -2.72 4.32 -2.40
C GLU A 36 -2.69 4.25 -0.89
N VAL A 37 -1.94 5.17 -0.27
CA VAL A 37 -1.76 5.20 1.18
C VAL A 37 -2.01 6.59 1.72
N GLU A 38 -2.66 6.64 2.87
CA GLU A 38 -2.87 7.87 3.61
C GLU A 38 -1.74 8.06 4.61
N LEU A 39 -1.20 9.28 4.63
CA LEU A 39 -0.29 9.75 5.66
C LEU A 39 -1.12 10.42 6.75
N THR A 40 -1.13 9.79 7.92
CA THR A 40 -1.91 10.20 9.09
C THR A 40 -1.02 10.71 10.21
N ASP A 41 -1.52 11.61 11.05
CA ASP A 41 -0.83 11.93 12.31
C ASP A 41 -1.06 10.85 13.38
N ALA A 42 -0.51 11.05 14.58
CA ALA A 42 -0.61 10.10 15.69
C ALA A 42 -2.06 9.84 16.18
N VAL A 43 -3.03 10.71 15.82
CA VAL A 43 -4.44 10.54 16.17
C VAL A 43 -5.26 10.00 15.00
N GLY A 44 -4.62 9.66 13.88
CA GLY A 44 -5.24 9.03 12.72
C GLY A 44 -5.84 10.00 11.70
N ILE A 45 -5.63 11.32 11.83
CA ILE A 45 -6.14 12.29 10.86
C ILE A 45 -5.26 12.25 9.61
N ALA A 46 -5.86 12.05 8.43
CA ALA A 46 -5.15 12.08 7.16
C ALA A 46 -4.72 13.51 6.78
N HIS A 47 -3.43 13.70 6.52
CA HIS A 47 -2.84 14.97 6.08
C HIS A 47 -2.51 14.98 4.58
N ALA A 48 -2.17 13.81 4.03
CA ALA A 48 -1.84 13.62 2.63
C ALA A 48 -2.19 12.20 2.14
N ARG A 49 -2.27 12.05 0.83
CA ARG A 49 -2.49 10.77 0.14
C ARG A 49 -1.37 10.60 -0.89
N VAL A 50 -0.78 9.42 -0.92
CA VAL A 50 0.35 9.11 -1.79
C VAL A 50 0.01 7.91 -2.64
N THR A 51 0.26 8.04 -3.93
CA THR A 51 0.17 6.96 -4.91
C THR A 51 1.56 6.35 -5.08
N LYS A 52 1.67 5.03 -4.93
CA LYS A 52 2.92 4.30 -5.10
C LYS A 52 2.73 3.07 -5.97
N THR A 53 3.54 2.97 -7.02
CA THR A 53 3.65 1.73 -7.80
C THR A 53 4.57 0.76 -7.06
N ILE A 54 4.08 -0.44 -6.81
CA ILE A 54 4.80 -1.52 -6.13
C ILE A 54 4.96 -2.69 -7.09
N TYR A 55 6.21 -3.08 -7.28
CA TYR A 55 6.54 -4.32 -7.99
C TYR A 55 6.25 -5.52 -7.10
N LEU A 56 5.40 -6.42 -7.59
CA LEU A 56 5.01 -7.65 -6.89
C LEU A 56 5.48 -8.86 -7.69
N ARG A 57 6.28 -9.69 -7.03
CA ARG A 57 6.78 -10.96 -7.58
C ARG A 57 6.46 -12.08 -6.62
N ARG A 58 5.99 -13.20 -7.16
CA ARG A 58 5.89 -14.45 -6.42
C ARG A 58 7.29 -15.07 -6.28
N ILE A 59 7.70 -15.34 -5.05
CA ILE A 59 8.88 -16.13 -4.73
C ILE A 59 8.37 -17.53 -4.35
N SER A 60 8.83 -18.55 -5.08
CA SER A 60 8.61 -19.94 -4.69
C SER A 60 9.48 -20.21 -3.46
N VAL A 61 8.85 -20.60 -2.35
CA VAL A 61 9.51 -21.08 -1.13
C VAL A 61 9.41 -22.60 -1.12
#